data_AF-A0A350QZ46-F1
#
_entry.id   AF-A0A350QZ46-F1
#
_cell.length_a   1.000
_cell.length_b   1.000
_cell.length_c   1.000
_cell.angle_alpha   90.00
_cell.angle_beta   90.00
_cell.angle_gamma   90.00
#
_symmetry.space_group_name_H-M   'P 1'
#
loop_
_entity.id
_entity.type
_entity.pdbx_description
1 polymer ?
#
loop_
_entity_poly.entity_id
_entity_poly.type
_entity_poly.pdbx_seq_one_letter_code
_entity_poly.pdbx_strand_id
1 'polypeptide(L)'
;MQTLRNLILAAMLSIIFLTLGGAQEKKKTNRVSPMTPIEEVAGLPNVLIIGDSISIGYTLPARALLKDKVNLHRIPTNGGPTTKGIAEIEKWLGKRKWDLIHFNWGL
;
A
#
# COMPACT_ATOMS: atom_id res chain seq x y z
N MET A 1 -44.83 -3.60 -44.51
CA MET A 1 -43.44 -4.15 -44.51
C MET A 1 -42.40 -3.18 -43.94
N GLN A 2 -42.49 -1.88 -44.22
CA GLN A 2 -41.52 -0.88 -43.76
C GLN A 2 -41.53 -0.63 -42.24
N THR A 3 -42.70 -0.70 -41.62
CA THR A 3 -42.89 -0.57 -40.15
C THR A 3 -42.27 -1.73 -39.38
N LEU A 4 -42.44 -2.97 -39.87
CA LEU A 4 -41.82 -4.17 -39.30
C LEU A 4 -40.29 -4.13 -39.42
N ARG A 5 -39.76 -3.66 -40.55
CA ARG A 5 -38.31 -3.47 -40.76
C ARG A 5 -37.71 -2.45 -39.80
N ASN A 6 -38.38 -1.32 -39.58
CA ASN A 6 -37.91 -0.27 -38.68
C ASN A 6 -37.95 -0.72 -37.21
N LEU A 7 -38.94 -1.53 -36.83
CA LEU A 7 -39.03 -2.10 -35.49
C LEU A 7 -37.90 -3.11 -35.22
N ILE A 8 -37.56 -3.94 -36.21
CA ILE A 8 -36.44 -4.89 -36.13
C ILE A 8 -35.11 -4.13 -36.03
N LEU A 9 -34.91 -3.08 -36.83
CA LEU A 9 -33.70 -2.24 -36.78
C LEU A 9 -33.53 -1.54 -35.42
N ALA A 10 -34.61 -0.99 -34.86
CA ALA A 10 -34.57 -0.36 -33.54
C ALA A 10 -34.25 -1.36 -32.41
N ALA A 11 -34.82 -2.57 -32.48
CA ALA A 11 -34.52 -3.64 -31.53
C ALA A 11 -33.05 -4.09 -31.63
N MET A 12 -32.51 -4.21 -32.84
CA MET A 12 -31.09 -4.54 -33.06
C MET A 12 -30.15 -3.46 -32.54
N LEU A 13 -30.46 -2.17 -32.75
CA LEU A 13 -29.64 -1.07 -32.25
C LEU A 13 -29.59 -1.03 -30.70
N SER A 14 -30.72 -1.36 -30.07
CA SER A 14 -30.86 -1.40 -28.61
C SER A 14 -30.00 -2.51 -27.99
N ILE A 15 -29.99 -3.69 -28.62
CA ILE A 15 -29.18 -4.84 -28.18
C ILE A 15 -27.69 -4.53 -28.30
N ILE A 16 -27.27 -3.84 -29.37
CA ILE A 16 -25.88 -3.43 -29.58
C ILE A 16 -25.43 -2.47 -28.46
N PHE A 17 -26.24 -1.48 -28.09
CA PHE A 17 -25.94 -0.57 -26.97
C PHE A 17 -25.85 -1.28 -25.61
N LEU A 18 -26.68 -2.30 -25.36
CA LEU A 18 -26.61 -3.13 -24.15
C LEU A 18 -25.35 -4.01 -24.09
N THR A 19 -24.84 -4.47 -25.24
CA THR A 19 -23.60 -5.27 -25.31
C THR A 19 -22.31 -4.44 -25.29
N LEU A 20 -22.37 -3.16 -25.70
CA LEU A 20 -21.22 -2.24 -25.75
C LEU A 20 -21.11 -1.31 -24.53
N GLY A 21 -22.04 -1.40 -23.58
CA GLY A 21 -21.91 -0.81 -22.24
C GLY A 21 -20.77 -1.47 -21.49
N GLY A 22 -19.54 -1.10 -21.86
CA GLY A 22 -18.31 -1.80 -21.52
C GLY A 22 -18.13 -1.99 -20.02
N ALA A 23 -17.84 -3.23 -19.65
CA ALA A 23 -17.21 -3.52 -18.38
C ALA A 23 -15.89 -2.72 -18.32
N GLN A 24 -15.88 -1.64 -17.53
CA GLN A 24 -14.63 -0.94 -17.24
C GLN A 24 -13.71 -1.91 -16.50
N GLU A 25 -12.64 -2.36 -17.15
CA GLU A 25 -11.56 -3.05 -16.47
C GLU A 25 -11.03 -2.14 -15.36
N LYS A 26 -11.26 -2.52 -14.10
CA LYS A 26 -10.63 -1.86 -12.97
C LYS A 26 -9.13 -2.05 -13.10
N LYS A 27 -8.43 -1.00 -13.56
CA LYS A 27 -6.97 -0.94 -13.61
C LYS A 27 -6.44 -1.29 -12.21
N LYS A 28 -5.88 -2.50 -12.05
CA LYS A 28 -5.31 -2.95 -10.77
C LYS A 28 -4.16 -2.01 -10.43
N THR A 29 -4.38 -1.14 -9.45
CA THR A 29 -3.30 -0.32 -8.91
C THR A 29 -2.39 -1.23 -8.09
N ASN A 30 -1.10 -1.27 -8.45
CA ASN A 30 -0.10 -1.95 -7.63
C ASN A 30 0.02 -1.20 -6.30
N ARG A 31 -0.64 -1.72 -5.25
CA ARG A 31 -0.55 -1.15 -3.91
C ARG A 31 0.81 -1.49 -3.33
N VAL A 32 1.61 -0.47 -3.05
CA VAL A 32 2.87 -0.64 -2.33
C VAL A 32 2.55 -1.10 -0.90
N SER A 33 3.20 -2.17 -0.43
CA SER A 33 3.03 -2.63 0.94
C SER A 33 3.89 -1.80 1.89
N PRO A 34 3.39 -1.45 3.09
CA PRO A 34 4.22 -0.89 4.17
C PRO A 34 5.47 -1.72 4.46
N MET A 35 5.38 -3.04 4.31
CA MET A 35 6.46 -3.99 4.60
C MET A 35 7.51 -4.08 3.49
N THR A 36 7.24 -3.51 2.31
CA THR A 36 8.20 -3.54 1.21
C THR A 36 9.45 -2.75 1.62
N PRO A 37 10.65 -3.32 1.44
CA PRO A 37 11.92 -2.60 1.60
C PRO A 37 11.94 -1.34 0.72
N ILE A 38 12.70 -0.34 1.14
CA ILE A 38 12.91 0.87 0.36
C ILE A 38 14.23 0.80 -0.39
N GLU A 39 14.31 1.52 -1.50
CA GLU A 39 15.58 1.94 -2.05
C GLU A 39 16.12 3.09 -1.19
N GLU A 40 17.37 2.96 -0.77
CA GLU A 40 18.02 3.95 0.09
C GLU A 40 18.70 5.04 -0.74
N VAL A 41 18.65 6.26 -0.23
CA VAL A 41 19.41 7.39 -0.77
C VAL A 41 20.65 7.58 0.08
N ALA A 42 21.82 7.53 -0.55
CA ALA A 42 23.10 7.72 0.12
C ALA A 42 23.16 9.12 0.77
N GLY A 43 23.69 9.18 2.00
CA GLY A 43 23.86 10.42 2.76
C GLY A 43 22.63 10.88 3.56
N LEU A 44 21.47 10.25 3.38
CA LEU A 44 20.31 10.52 4.24
C LEU A 44 20.36 9.70 5.54
N PRO A 45 19.85 10.25 6.67
CA PRO A 45 19.76 9.52 7.93
C PRO A 45 18.81 8.32 7.82
N ASN A 46 19.15 7.24 8.53
CA ASN A 46 18.39 6.00 8.58
C ASN A 46 17.47 6.00 9.81
N VAL A 47 16.17 5.89 9.55
CA VAL A 47 15.13 5.90 10.58
C VAL A 47 14.38 4.58 10.57
N LEU A 48 14.17 3.97 11.74
CA LEU A 48 13.41 2.72 11.88
C LEU A 48 12.08 2.94 12.61
N ILE A 49 11.00 2.43 12.03
CA ILE A 49 9.70 2.27 12.70
C ILE A 49 9.54 0.83 13.22
N ILE A 50 9.25 0.70 14.50
CA ILE A 50 8.90 -0.55 15.18
C ILE A 50 7.50 -0.40 15.79
N GLY A 51 6.54 -1.22 15.39
CA GLY A 51 5.25 -1.18 16.08
C GLY A 51 4.22 -2.14 15.54
N ASP A 52 3.05 -2.06 16.16
CA ASP A 52 1.92 -2.95 15.88
C ASP A 52 1.17 -2.57 14.59
N SER A 53 -0.09 -3.00 14.48
CA SER A 53 -0.98 -2.70 13.36
C SER A 53 -1.18 -1.20 13.09
N ILE A 54 -1.15 -0.34 14.12
CA ILE A 54 -1.29 1.11 13.97
C ILE A 54 -0.11 1.66 13.18
N SER A 55 1.09 1.18 13.48
CA SER A 55 2.29 1.55 12.73
C SER A 55 2.22 1.16 11.26
N ILE A 56 1.54 0.06 10.93
CA ILE A 56 1.34 -0.37 9.53
C ILE A 56 0.54 0.70 8.79
N GLY A 57 -0.52 1.22 9.43
CA GLY A 57 -1.41 2.22 8.86
C GLY A 57 -0.70 3.52 8.48
N TYR A 58 0.18 4.03 9.35
CA TYR A 58 0.85 5.32 9.09
C TYR A 58 2.19 5.20 8.32
N THR A 59 2.72 4.00 8.07
CA THR A 59 4.06 3.84 7.44
C THR A 59 4.14 4.49 6.06
N LEU A 60 3.17 4.25 5.16
CA LEU A 60 3.20 4.82 3.81
C LEU A 60 2.98 6.33 3.79
N PRO A 61 1.99 6.89 4.54
CA PRO A 61 1.87 8.34 4.71
C PRO A 61 3.14 8.99 5.27
N ALA A 62 3.79 8.38 6.27
CA ALA A 62 5.02 8.90 6.85
C ALA A 62 6.18 8.89 5.84
N ARG A 63 6.33 7.82 5.03
CA ARG A 63 7.30 7.78 3.92
C ARG A 63 7.07 8.89 2.92
N ALA A 64 5.81 9.15 2.55
CA ALA A 64 5.47 10.23 1.63
C ALA A 64 5.81 11.61 2.22
N LEU A 65 5.51 11.84 3.50
CA LEU A 65 5.76 13.11 4.19
C LEU A 65 7.27 13.39 4.39
N LEU A 66 8.05 12.34 4.60
CA LEU A 66 9.49 12.41 4.88
C LEU A 66 10.37 12.08 3.67
N LYS A 67 9.80 12.06 2.46
CA LYS A 67 10.52 11.86 1.21
C LYS A 67 11.70 12.84 1.12
N ASP A 68 12.84 12.34 0.64
CA ASP A 68 14.07 13.10 0.43
C ASP A 68 14.69 13.70 1.71
N LYS A 69 14.17 13.35 2.90
CA LYS A 69 14.70 13.79 4.20
C LYS A 69 15.38 12.65 4.96
N VAL A 70 14.82 11.45 4.90
CA VAL A 70 15.31 10.27 5.62
C VAL A 70 15.08 8.99 4.82
N ASN A 71 15.90 7.96 5.07
CA ASN A 71 15.60 6.59 4.69
C ASN A 71 14.68 5.99 5.76
N LEU A 72 13.36 5.95 5.50
CA LEU A 72 12.36 5.50 6.49
C LEU A 72 12.04 3.99 6.36
N HIS A 73 12.66 3.22 7.23
CA HIS A 73 12.51 1.77 7.36
C HIS A 73 11.38 1.40 8.31
N ARG A 74 10.91 0.17 8.15
CA ARG A 74 9.91 -0.49 8.99
C ARG A 74 10.33 -1.94 9.20
N ILE A 75 10.06 -2.51 10.37
CA ILE A 75 10.17 -3.97 10.57
C ILE A 75 9.23 -4.74 9.60
N PRO A 76 9.66 -5.84 8.97
CA PRO A 76 8.87 -6.55 7.96
C PRO A 76 7.79 -7.47 8.57
N THR A 77 7.26 -7.10 9.74
CA THR A 77 6.23 -7.83 10.47
C THR A 77 5.35 -6.87 11.27
N ASN A 78 4.23 -7.36 11.79
CA ASN A 78 3.47 -6.66 12.83
C ASN A 78 4.21 -6.84 14.17
N GLY A 79 4.58 -5.74 14.83
CA GLY A 79 5.28 -5.75 16.12
C GLY A 79 4.47 -6.37 17.25
N GLY A 80 3.13 -6.33 17.16
CA GLY A 80 2.22 -6.97 18.11
C GLY A 80 2.38 -6.46 19.54
N PRO A 81 2.11 -7.32 20.55
CA PRO A 81 2.16 -6.94 21.96
C PRO A 81 3.60 -6.72 22.43
N THR A 82 3.73 -6.07 23.58
CA THR A 82 5.03 -5.76 24.20
C THR A 82 5.94 -6.98 24.36
N THR A 83 5.39 -8.15 24.66
CA THR A 83 6.17 -9.39 24.84
C THR A 83 6.91 -9.82 23.58
N LYS A 84 6.28 -9.71 22.41
CA LYS A 84 6.93 -10.00 21.12
C LYS A 84 8.04 -9.02 20.85
N GLY A 85 7.78 -7.75 21.13
CA GLY A 85 8.78 -6.72 20.97
C GLY A 85 10.03 -6.99 21.82
N ILE A 86 9.88 -7.33 23.11
CA ILE A 86 11.02 -7.70 23.98
C ILE A 86 11.81 -8.86 23.39
N ALA A 87 11.11 -9.89 22.86
CA ALA A 87 11.75 -11.07 22.30
C ALA A 87 12.52 -10.80 20.99
N GLU A 88 12.08 -9.83 20.18
CA GLU A 88 12.58 -9.64 18.81
C GLU A 88 13.39 -8.35 18.62
N ILE A 89 13.46 -7.45 19.61
CA ILE A 89 14.03 -6.11 19.45
C ILE A 89 15.48 -6.16 18.95
N GLU A 90 16.32 -7.01 19.51
CA GLU A 90 17.73 -7.18 19.10
C GLU A 90 17.85 -7.56 17.61
N LYS A 91 16.97 -8.46 17.16
CA LYS A 91 16.91 -8.88 15.76
C LYS A 91 16.44 -7.76 14.85
N TRP A 92 15.47 -6.95 15.27
CA TRP A 92 14.95 -5.84 14.49
C TRP A 92 15.91 -4.67 14.38
N LEU A 93 16.66 -4.38 15.44
CA LEU A 93 17.73 -3.38 15.42
C LEU A 93 18.88 -3.85 14.53
N GLY A 94 19.24 -5.14 14.63
CA GLY A 94 20.32 -5.74 13.84
C GLY A 94 21.66 -5.04 14.10
N LYS A 95 22.53 -5.03 13.09
CA LYS A 95 23.87 -4.40 13.17
C LYS A 95 23.90 -2.97 12.65
N ARG A 96 22.77 -2.44 12.16
CA ARG A 96 22.72 -1.10 11.58
C ARG A 96 22.79 -0.05 12.68
N LYS A 97 23.55 1.02 12.44
CA LYS A 97 23.45 2.25 13.24
C LYS A 97 22.24 3.05 12.76
N TRP A 98 21.25 3.18 13.62
CA TRP A 98 20.06 3.99 13.36
C TRP A 98 20.28 5.41 13.88
N ASP A 99 19.87 6.40 13.09
CA ASP A 99 19.91 7.81 13.51
C ASP A 99 18.69 8.16 14.37
N LEU A 100 17.56 7.48 14.13
CA LEU A 100 16.36 7.56 14.96
C LEU A 100 15.59 6.24 14.93
N ILE A 101 15.04 5.84 16.07
CA ILE A 101 14.10 4.72 16.19
C ILE A 101 12.79 5.25 16.77
N HIS A 102 11.70 5.11 16.03
CA HIS A 102 10.35 5.39 16.48
C HIS A 102 9.65 4.08 16.83
N PHE A 103 9.14 3.95 18.05
CA PHE A 103 8.47 2.73 18.49
C PHE A 103 7.10 2.98 19.14
N ASN A 104 6.15 2.07 18.92
CA ASN A 104 4.83 2.08 19.56
C ASN A 104 4.27 0.67 19.81
N TRP A 105 4.00 0.37 21.09
CA TRP A 105 3.58 -0.93 21.61
C TRP A 105 2.46 -0.69 22.65
N GLY A 106 1.58 -1.66 22.89
CA GLY A 106 0.59 -1.58 23.98
C GLY A 106 -0.85 -1.96 23.63
N LEU A 107 -1.11 -2.32 22.37
CA LEU A 107 -2.28 -3.12 21.99
C LEU A 107 -2.09 -4.59 22.40
#